data_AF-A0A832X194-F1
#
_entry.id   AF-A0A832X194-F1
#
_cell.length_a   1.000
_cell.length_b   1.000
_cell.length_c   1.000
_cell.angle_alpha   90.00
_cell.angle_beta   90.00
_cell.angle_gamma   90.00
#
_symmetry.space_group_name_H-M   'P 1'
#
loop_
_entity.id
_entity.type
_entity.pdbx_description
1 polymer ?
#
loop_
_entity_poly.entity_id
_entity_poly.type
_entity_poly.pdbx_seq_one_letter_code
_entity_poly.pdbx_strand_id
1 'polypeptide(L)'
;MDGPVVVAAKMALERGNVNYILPWVPKESEKEVVAAFQKALTAGKNGGEAKEVANLWFFETVVRLHRAGEKAPYTGLKPAGLDEGPVIPLVEEAIKMESPSALIEFLSEAINQEITNKFDLVMEKKDHDVNNVDAGRHFVHAF
;
A
#
# COMPACT_ATOMS: atom_id res chain seq x y z
N MET A 1 10.31 -1.50 -0.90
CA MET A 1 10.95 -2.82 -0.80
C MET A 1 10.89 -3.36 0.63
N ASP A 2 10.35 -2.57 1.57
CA ASP A 2 10.22 -2.95 2.99
C ASP A 2 8.77 -3.11 3.42
N GLY A 3 7.82 -2.87 2.51
CA GLY A 3 6.41 -3.10 2.77
C GLY A 3 6.14 -4.58 3.09
N PRO A 4 5.07 -4.86 3.85
CA PRO A 4 4.91 -6.11 4.57
C PRO A 4 4.77 -7.35 3.65
N VAL A 5 4.14 -7.19 2.48
CA VAL A 5 4.05 -8.25 1.46
C VAL A 5 5.44 -8.67 0.96
N VAL A 6 6.33 -7.70 0.72
CA VAL A 6 7.70 -7.99 0.23
C VAL A 6 8.54 -8.62 1.34
N VAL A 7 8.37 -8.18 2.59
CA VAL A 7 9.04 -8.80 3.75
C VAL A 7 8.62 -10.26 3.90
N ALA A 8 7.33 -10.56 3.80
CA ALA A 8 6.83 -11.93 3.83
C ALA A 8 7.36 -12.77 2.65
N ALA A 9 7.47 -12.19 1.45
CA ALA A 9 7.99 -12.88 0.27
C ALA A 9 9.50 -13.16 0.37
N LYS A 10 10.29 -12.22 0.91
CA LYS A 10 11.71 -12.42 1.25
C LYS A 10 11.85 -13.59 2.22
N MET A 11 11.08 -13.59 3.30
CA MET A 11 11.09 -14.66 4.31
C MET A 11 10.70 -16.01 3.71
N ALA A 12 9.70 -16.05 2.82
CA ALA A 12 9.30 -17.27 2.12
C ALA A 12 10.47 -17.86 1.31
N LEU A 13 11.17 -17.04 0.52
CA LEU A 13 12.29 -17.48 -0.31
C LEU A 13 13.50 -17.89 0.53
N GLU A 14 13.82 -17.13 1.58
CA GLU A 14 14.94 -17.42 2.50
C GLU A 14 14.74 -18.73 3.26
N ARG A 15 13.50 -19.01 3.70
CA ARG A 15 13.15 -20.21 4.46
C ARG A 15 12.74 -21.38 3.58
N GLY A 16 12.65 -21.19 2.26
CA GLY A 16 12.14 -22.21 1.34
C GLY A 16 10.70 -22.65 1.64
N ASN A 17 9.89 -21.76 2.21
CA ASN A 17 8.54 -22.08 2.67
C ASN A 17 7.52 -21.03 2.15
N VAL A 18 6.71 -21.43 1.17
CA VAL A 18 5.71 -20.55 0.55
C VAL A 18 4.62 -20.08 1.53
N ASN A 19 4.39 -20.79 2.63
CA ASN A 19 3.31 -20.47 3.57
C ASN A 19 3.46 -19.12 4.26
N TYR A 20 4.67 -18.52 4.26
CA TYR A 20 4.85 -17.16 4.76
C TYR A 20 4.15 -16.10 3.90
N ILE A 21 4.00 -16.34 2.59
CA ILE A 21 3.44 -15.36 1.65
C ILE A 21 1.99 -15.64 1.26
N LEU A 22 1.52 -16.89 1.35
CA LEU A 22 0.14 -17.23 0.98
C LEU A 22 -0.95 -16.41 1.70
N PRO A 23 -0.83 -16.05 3.00
CA PRO A 23 -1.83 -15.23 3.68
C PRO A 23 -2.00 -13.82 3.10
N TRP A 24 -1.03 -13.34 2.32
CA TRP A 24 -1.03 -12.00 1.75
C TRP A 24 -1.72 -11.92 0.39
N VAL A 25 -2.18 -13.03 -0.18
CA VAL A 25 -2.84 -13.03 -1.49
C VAL A 25 -4.24 -13.64 -1.40
N PRO A 26 -5.15 -13.32 -2.35
CA PRO A 26 -6.43 -14.00 -2.45
C PRO A 26 -6.27 -15.50 -2.62
N LYS A 27 -7.20 -16.26 -2.06
CA LYS A 27 -7.17 -17.74 -2.08
C LYS A 27 -7.11 -18.31 -3.50
N GLU A 28 -7.79 -17.67 -4.44
CA GLU A 28 -7.78 -18.01 -5.86
C GLU A 28 -6.39 -17.84 -6.51
N SER A 29 -5.52 -17.01 -5.93
CA SER A 29 -4.16 -16.75 -6.41
C SER A 29 -3.13 -17.73 -5.86
N GLU A 30 -3.46 -18.56 -4.86
CA GLU A 30 -2.51 -19.44 -4.18
C GLU A 30 -1.72 -20.33 -5.15
N LYS A 31 -2.41 -20.93 -6.14
CA LYS A 31 -1.76 -21.80 -7.13
C LYS A 31 -0.72 -21.03 -7.96
N GLU A 32 -1.01 -19.78 -8.33
CA GLU A 32 -0.09 -18.93 -9.08
C GLU A 32 1.13 -18.58 -8.22
N VAL A 33 0.91 -18.21 -6.95
CA VAL A 33 2.01 -17.90 -6.01
C VAL A 33 2.90 -19.11 -5.77
N VAL A 34 2.34 -20.31 -5.56
CA VAL A 34 3.14 -21.54 -5.38
C VAL A 34 3.99 -21.83 -6.63
N ALA A 35 3.41 -21.68 -7.82
CA ALA A 35 4.15 -21.89 -9.07
C ALA A 35 5.26 -20.84 -9.26
N ALA A 36 4.98 -19.57 -8.98
CA ALA A 36 5.95 -18.48 -9.07
C ALA A 36 7.08 -18.65 -8.05
N PHE A 37 6.75 -19.04 -6.83
CA PHE A 37 7.71 -19.32 -5.76
C PHE A 37 8.72 -20.39 -6.19
N GLN A 38 8.24 -21.51 -6.75
CA GLN A 38 9.12 -22.58 -7.18
C GLN A 38 10.00 -22.20 -8.38
N LYS A 39 9.48 -21.38 -9.30
CA LYS A 39 10.26 -20.82 -10.40
C LYS A 39 11.37 -19.90 -9.88
N ALA A 40 11.06 -19.03 -8.92
CA ALA A 40 12.03 -18.11 -8.33
C ALA A 40 13.17 -18.86 -7.63
N LEU A 41 12.84 -19.88 -6.81
CA LEU A 41 13.85 -20.74 -6.18
C LEU A 41 14.74 -21.44 -7.21
N THR A 42 14.15 -21.95 -8.29
CA THR A 42 14.89 -22.67 -9.33
C THR A 42 15.81 -21.76 -10.13
N ALA A 43 15.31 -20.60 -10.55
CA ALA A 43 16.08 -19.60 -11.30
C ALA A 43 17.22 -18.99 -10.47
N GLY A 44 16.99 -18.79 -9.16
CA GLY A 44 17.96 -18.22 -8.24
C GLY A 44 19.06 -19.19 -7.77
N LYS A 45 19.08 -20.45 -8.22
CA LYS A 45 20.07 -21.47 -7.77
C LYS A 45 21.52 -21.06 -8.01
N ASN A 46 21.78 -20.32 -9.09
CA ASN A 46 23.14 -19.89 -9.45
C ASN A 46 23.60 -18.66 -8.66
N GLY A 47 22.78 -18.10 -7.76
CA GLY A 47 23.12 -16.93 -6.95
C GLY A 47 23.27 -15.65 -7.78
N GLY A 48 23.96 -14.66 -7.21
CA GLY A 48 24.28 -13.38 -7.86
C GLY A 48 23.06 -12.70 -8.47
N GLU A 49 23.25 -12.10 -9.65
CA GLU A 49 22.21 -11.40 -10.41
C GLU A 49 21.02 -12.31 -10.76
N ALA A 50 21.25 -13.61 -11.01
CA ALA A 50 20.17 -14.54 -11.32
C ALA A 50 19.19 -14.68 -10.13
N LYS A 51 19.72 -14.71 -8.90
CA LYS A 51 18.89 -14.70 -7.69
C LYS A 51 18.19 -13.36 -7.49
N GLU A 52 18.87 -12.25 -7.74
CA GLU A 52 18.27 -10.92 -7.61
C GLU A 52 17.10 -10.72 -8.57
N VAL A 53 17.28 -11.05 -9.85
CA VAL A 53 16.23 -10.97 -10.88
C VAL A 53 15.05 -11.90 -10.53
N ALA A 54 15.34 -13.14 -10.11
CA ALA A 54 14.30 -14.09 -9.72
C ALA A 54 13.50 -13.61 -8.50
N ASN A 55 14.18 -13.04 -7.50
CA ASN A 55 13.55 -12.48 -6.31
C ASN A 55 12.68 -11.27 -6.65
N LEU A 56 13.20 -10.32 -7.42
CA LEU A 56 12.46 -9.13 -7.85
C LEU A 56 11.19 -9.51 -8.61
N TRP A 57 11.31 -10.40 -9.60
CA TRP A 57 10.16 -10.90 -10.35
C TRP A 57 9.11 -11.58 -9.45
N PHE A 58 9.54 -12.35 -8.45
CA PHE A 58 8.62 -12.94 -7.48
C PHE A 58 7.92 -11.88 -6.64
N PHE A 59 8.65 -10.87 -6.14
CA PHE A 59 8.10 -9.77 -5.37
C PHE A 59 7.06 -8.97 -6.17
N GLU A 60 7.36 -8.64 -7.43
CA GLU A 60 6.40 -7.99 -8.33
C GLU A 60 5.13 -8.83 -8.51
N THR A 61 5.30 -10.14 -8.70
CA THR A 61 4.19 -11.08 -8.89
C THR A 61 3.26 -11.09 -7.67
N VAL A 62 3.80 -11.29 -6.47
CA VAL A 62 2.97 -11.38 -5.24
C VAL A 62 2.36 -10.03 -4.86
N VAL A 63 3.06 -8.93 -5.07
CA VAL A 63 2.50 -7.59 -4.84
C VAL A 63 1.37 -7.29 -5.83
N ARG A 64 1.52 -7.64 -7.11
CA ARG A 64 0.45 -7.50 -8.10
C ARG A 64 -0.79 -8.30 -7.70
N LEU A 65 -0.62 -9.55 -7.27
CA LEU A 65 -1.74 -10.43 -6.87
C LEU A 65 -2.42 -9.95 -5.58
N HIS A 66 -1.65 -9.52 -4.59
CA HIS A 66 -2.15 -8.88 -3.38
C HIS A 66 -3.03 -7.66 -3.71
N ARG A 67 -2.51 -6.73 -4.53
CA ARG A 67 -3.21 -5.51 -4.96
C ARG A 67 -4.46 -5.79 -5.77
N ALA A 68 -4.42 -6.80 -6.64
CA ALA A 68 -5.60 -7.26 -7.37
C ALA A 68 -6.71 -7.74 -6.41
N GLY A 69 -6.34 -8.43 -5.32
CA GLY A 69 -7.25 -8.80 -4.23
C GLY A 69 -7.91 -7.61 -3.55
N GLU A 70 -7.17 -6.52 -3.38
CA GLU A 70 -7.67 -5.24 -2.86
C GLU A 70 -8.47 -4.42 -3.89
N LYS A 71 -8.68 -4.96 -5.11
CA LYS A 71 -9.29 -4.26 -6.26
C LYS A 71 -8.58 -2.96 -6.62
N ALA A 72 -7.27 -2.94 -6.43
CA ALA A 72 -6.50 -1.73 -6.51
C ALA A 72 -5.33 -1.89 -7.51
N PRO A 73 -4.93 -0.82 -8.21
CA PRO A 73 -3.93 -0.94 -9.25
C PRO A 73 -2.57 -1.31 -8.68
N TYR A 74 -1.82 -2.08 -9.46
CA TYR A 74 -0.39 -2.31 -9.24
C TYR A 74 0.40 -1.19 -9.90
N THR A 75 1.22 -0.48 -9.12
CA THR A 75 1.99 0.69 -9.56
C THR A 75 3.50 0.45 -9.48
N GLY A 76 3.94 -0.81 -9.55
CA GLY A 76 5.35 -1.17 -9.38
C GLY A 76 5.74 -1.46 -7.92
N LEU A 77 6.95 -1.99 -7.74
CA LEU A 77 7.57 -2.10 -6.42
C LEU A 77 8.06 -0.71 -5.98
N LYS A 78 7.60 -0.28 -4.81
CA LYS A 78 8.09 0.95 -4.19
C LYS A 78 9.54 0.77 -3.69
N PRO A 79 10.41 1.80 -3.72
CA PRO A 79 11.74 1.78 -3.08
C PRO A 79 11.73 1.37 -1.60
N ALA A 80 12.90 1.00 -1.06
CA ALA A 80 13.11 0.84 0.38
C ALA A 80 13.09 2.21 1.09
N GLY A 81 12.76 2.24 2.38
CA GLY A 81 12.82 3.45 3.21
C GLY A 81 11.77 4.52 2.89
N LEU A 82 10.71 4.18 2.17
CA LEU A 82 9.54 5.05 2.07
C LEU A 82 8.79 4.99 3.41
N ASP A 83 8.62 6.16 4.02
CA ASP A 83 7.78 6.31 5.21
C ASP A 83 6.33 5.96 4.85
N GLU A 84 5.78 4.94 5.54
CA GLU A 84 4.38 4.53 5.39
C GLU A 84 3.44 5.45 6.21
N GLY A 85 4.01 6.47 6.86
CA GLY A 85 3.34 7.45 7.69
C GLY A 85 3.12 6.94 9.11
N PRO A 86 2.68 7.82 10.03
CA PRO A 86 2.51 7.48 11.45
C PRO A 86 1.42 6.44 11.71
N VAL A 87 0.55 6.16 10.74
CA VAL A 87 -0.59 5.25 10.90
C VAL A 87 -0.14 3.82 11.23
N ILE A 88 0.89 3.30 10.58
CA ILE A 88 1.33 1.92 10.84
C ILE A 88 1.92 1.76 12.24
N PRO A 89 2.87 2.60 12.70
CA PRO A 89 3.31 2.57 14.10
C PRO A 89 2.16 2.70 15.10
N LEU A 90 1.16 3.54 14.82
CA LEU A 90 -0.01 3.69 15.69
C LEU A 90 -0.89 2.43 15.73
N VAL A 91 -1.05 1.72 14.60
CA VAL A 91 -1.74 0.42 14.55
C VAL A 91 -0.99 -0.64 15.35
N GLU A 92 0.34 -0.71 15.21
CA GLU A 92 1.17 -1.66 15.95
C GLU A 92 1.09 -1.42 17.47
N GLU A 93 1.18 -0.17 17.91
CA GLU A 93 1.02 0.16 19.33
C GLU A 93 -0.41 -0.10 19.81
N ALA A 94 -1.43 0.16 19.00
CA ALA A 94 -2.82 -0.13 19.34
C ALA A 94 -3.07 -1.63 19.56
N ILE A 95 -2.46 -2.50 18.75
CA ILE A 95 -2.51 -3.95 18.94
C ILE A 95 -1.81 -4.34 20.23
N LYS A 96 -0.60 -3.83 20.45
CA LYS A 96 0.22 -4.12 21.64
C LYS A 96 -0.46 -3.69 22.95
N MET A 97 -1.13 -2.55 22.94
CA MET A 97 -1.85 -1.99 24.09
C MET A 97 -3.30 -2.48 24.19
N GLU A 98 -3.74 -3.31 23.25
CA GLU A 98 -5.13 -3.76 23.10
C GLU A 98 -6.15 -2.61 23.14
N SER A 99 -5.76 -1.45 22.57
CA SER A 99 -6.53 -0.20 22.68
C SER A 99 -6.37 0.65 21.41
N PRO A 100 -7.47 0.99 20.71
CA PRO A 100 -7.42 1.80 19.50
C PRO A 100 -7.38 3.31 19.75
N SER A 101 -7.37 3.77 21.01
CA SER A 101 -7.63 5.18 21.36
C SER A 101 -6.71 6.18 20.65
N ALA A 102 -5.39 5.94 20.66
CA ALA A 102 -4.43 6.84 20.01
C ALA A 102 -4.59 6.88 18.48
N LEU A 103 -4.93 5.74 17.87
CA LEU A 103 -5.21 5.66 16.43
C LEU A 103 -6.50 6.42 16.08
N ILE A 104 -7.55 6.28 16.90
CA ILE A 104 -8.82 7.00 16.73
C ILE A 104 -8.60 8.51 16.84
N GLU A 105 -7.85 8.95 17.86
CA GLU A 105 -7.55 10.37 18.06
C GLU A 105 -6.81 10.96 16.86
N PHE A 106 -5.71 10.31 16.44
CA PHE A 106 -4.92 10.74 15.29
C PHE A 106 -5.76 10.84 14.00
N LEU A 107 -6.55 9.81 13.68
CA LEU A 107 -7.39 9.82 12.48
C LEU A 107 -8.52 10.84 12.58
N SER A 108 -9.10 11.04 13.76
CA SER A 108 -10.17 12.03 13.98
C SER A 108 -9.64 13.44 13.77
N GLU A 109 -8.45 13.75 14.29
CA GLU A 109 -7.80 15.04 14.07
C GLU A 109 -7.48 15.27 12.59
N ALA A 110 -6.88 14.29 11.93
CA ALA A 110 -6.58 14.38 10.49
C ALA A 110 -7.84 14.61 9.63
N ILE A 111 -8.92 13.87 9.92
CA ILE A 111 -10.20 14.03 9.23
C ILE A 111 -10.81 15.41 9.51
N ASN A 112 -10.85 15.83 10.78
CA ASN A 112 -11.40 17.14 11.15
C ASN A 112 -10.64 18.28 10.45
N GLN A 113 -9.31 18.21 10.42
CA GLN A 113 -8.49 19.21 9.75
C GLN A 113 -8.75 19.24 8.25
N GLU A 114 -8.78 18.07 7.58
CA GLU A 114 -9.01 17.99 6.13
C GLU A 114 -10.41 18.48 5.75
N ILE A 115 -11.45 18.09 6.50
CA ILE A 115 -12.82 18.55 6.28
C ILE A 115 -12.90 20.06 6.46
N THR A 116 -12.31 20.60 7.52
CA THR A 116 -12.31 22.04 7.80
C THR A 116 -11.62 22.81 6.68
N ASN A 117 -10.42 22.38 6.28
CA ASN A 117 -9.66 23.00 5.19
C ASN A 117 -10.45 23.02 3.87
N LYS A 118 -11.04 21.89 3.48
CA LYS A 118 -11.85 21.81 2.26
C LYS A 118 -13.08 22.70 2.35
N PHE A 119 -13.78 22.68 3.48
CA PHE A 119 -14.96 23.51 3.67
C PHE A 119 -14.62 25.00 3.58
N ASP A 120 -13.55 25.44 4.24
CA ASP A 120 -13.09 26.83 4.22
C ASP A 120 -12.74 27.27 2.80
N LEU A 121 -12.04 26.42 2.03
CA LEU A 121 -11.70 26.69 0.62
C LEU A 121 -12.95 26.84 -0.26
N VAL A 122 -13.97 26.00 -0.04
CA VAL A 122 -15.27 26.13 -0.73
C VAL A 122 -15.97 27.42 -0.33
N MET A 123 -15.99 27.76 0.96
CA MET A 123 -16.64 28.98 1.44
C MET A 123 -15.96 30.24 0.92
N GLU A 124 -14.63 30.27 0.81
CA GLU A 124 -13.88 31.38 0.21
C GLU A 124 -14.29 31.65 -1.24
N LYS A 125 -14.58 30.58 -2.00
CA LYS A 125 -14.89 30.65 -3.44
C LYS A 125 -16.39 30.61 -3.74
N LYS A 126 -17.24 30.47 -2.72
CA LYS A 126 -18.69 30.23 -2.87
C LYS A 126 -19.37 31.37 -3.60
N ASP A 127 -19.06 32.61 -3.24
CA ASP A 127 -19.70 33.81 -3.78
C ASP A 127 -19.00 34.34 -5.05
N HIS A 128 -18.60 33.42 -5.93
CA HIS A 128 -18.02 33.77 -7.23
C HIS A 128 -19.06 34.42 -8.16
N ASP A 129 -18.62 35.30 -9.06
CA ASP A 129 -19.47 35.85 -10.11
C ASP A 129 -19.81 34.77 -11.13
N VAL A 130 -21.10 34.46 -11.28
CA VAL A 130 -21.61 33.47 -12.23
C VAL A 130 -21.32 33.82 -13.69
N ASN A 131 -21.04 35.09 -13.99
CA ASN A 131 -20.64 35.52 -15.32
C ASN A 131 -19.12 35.36 -15.57
N ASN A 132 -18.34 35.07 -14.51
CA ASN A 132 -16.94 34.74 -14.59
C ASN A 132 -16.73 33.22 -14.51
N VAL A 133 -16.67 32.59 -15.67
CA VAL A 133 -16.52 31.13 -15.80
C VAL A 133 -15.27 30.59 -15.12
N ASP A 134 -14.15 31.32 -15.14
CA ASP A 134 -12.91 30.86 -14.49
C ASP A 134 -13.01 30.90 -12.96
N ALA A 135 -13.70 31.90 -12.40
CA ALA A 135 -14.02 31.93 -10.97
C ALA A 135 -14.93 30.75 -10.58
N GLY A 136 -15.92 30.43 -11.41
CA GLY A 136 -16.77 29.24 -11.24
C GLY A 136 -15.97 27.93 -11.30
N ARG A 137 -14.99 27.79 -12.19
CA ARG A 137 -14.10 26.61 -12.24
C ARG A 137 -13.26 26.47 -10.97
N HIS A 138 -12.74 27.57 -10.43
CA HIS A 138 -12.01 27.53 -9.16
C HIS A 138 -12.90 27.10 -7.99
N PHE A 139 -14.17 27.53 -7.96
CA PHE A 139 -15.14 27.05 -6.98
C PHE A 139 -15.41 25.54 -7.12
N VAL A 140 -15.66 25.06 -8.34
CA VAL A 140 -15.89 23.63 -8.60
C VAL A 140 -14.66 22.78 -8.25
N HIS A 141 -13.45 23.27 -8.49
CA HIS A 141 -12.23 22.55 -8.13
C HIS A 141 -11.98 22.47 -6.61
N ALA A 142 -12.53 23.40 -5.84
CA ALA A 142 -12.45 23.39 -4.39
C ALA A 142 -13.45 22.42 -3.74
N PHE A 143 -14.47 21.97 -4.48
CA PHE A 143 -15.51 21.03 -4.03
C PHE A 143 -15.02 19.58 -4.05
#